data_AF-A0A955TC14-F1
#
_entry.id   AF-A0A955TC14-F1
#
_cell.length_a   1.000
_cell.length_b   1.000
_cell.length_c   1.000
_cell.angle_alpha   90.00
_cell.angle_beta   90.00
_cell.angle_gamma   90.00
#
_symmetry.space_group_name_H-M   'P 1'
#
loop_
_entity.id
_entity.type
_entity.pdbx_description
1 polymer ?
#
loop_
_entity_poly.entity_id
_entity_poly.type
_entity_poly.pdbx_seq_one_letter_code
_entity_poly.pdbx_strand_id
1 'polypeptide(L)'
;PLSGQTITTPMHPNISVKTVMIKMATNGEEIGVWANWGDQTLNNTTIGPQDFRDQVAVQFPVQSAGAPPFQCMGQSGGTVNIWRWNAEWQKDLGAGVAGMWDVDNQYPSIAWDYYYEEPAGGVTYPDRIGRSLGPFNPGIWSGNIMSDPNLRLGSVEDLNANGFSTLTTQASQDVVGNGLWEPYGSLKGGCCSGPTWRVVMKRSLKTQDPNDVQFAAGASFPVAFAVWDGSNVERNGMKGISTWFTAQMPN
;
A
#
# COMPACT_ATOMS: atom_id res chain seq x y z
N PRO A 1 -18.66 -2.25 2.34
CA PRO A 1 -19.00 -1.07 1.50
C PRO A 1 -17.97 0.03 1.76
N LEU A 2 -17.67 0.84 0.75
CA LEU A 2 -16.72 1.94 0.82
C LEU A 2 -17.40 3.26 0.41
N SER A 3 -17.00 4.34 1.05
CA SER A 3 -17.39 5.71 0.73
C SER A 3 -16.15 6.58 0.56
N GLY A 4 -16.23 7.63 -0.26
CA GLY A 4 -15.14 8.60 -0.36
C GLY A 4 -14.97 9.38 0.94
N GLN A 5 -13.73 9.64 1.32
CA GLN A 5 -13.40 10.56 2.42
C GLN A 5 -13.84 11.98 2.04
N THR A 6 -14.67 12.60 2.89
CA THR A 6 -15.19 13.98 2.71
C THR A 6 -14.87 14.90 3.89
N ILE A 7 -14.00 14.47 4.81
CA ILE A 7 -13.72 15.21 6.05
C ILE A 7 -12.67 16.30 5.87
N THR A 8 -11.64 16.06 5.04
CA THR A 8 -10.54 17.00 4.83
C THR A 8 -10.19 17.13 3.35
N THR A 9 -9.68 18.28 2.94
CA THR A 9 -9.21 18.52 1.58
C THR A 9 -7.83 17.87 1.33
N PRO A 10 -7.56 17.40 0.11
CA PRO A 10 -8.47 17.30 -1.04
C PRO A 10 -9.51 16.18 -0.85
N MET A 11 -10.78 16.51 -1.12
CA MET A 11 -11.89 15.55 -1.05
C MET A 11 -12.08 14.85 -2.39
N HIS A 12 -12.43 13.57 -2.36
CA HIS A 12 -12.76 12.80 -3.57
C HIS A 12 -13.98 11.90 -3.32
N PRO A 13 -15.20 12.47 -3.28
CA PRO A 13 -16.41 11.69 -2.96
C PRO A 13 -16.72 10.62 -4.02
N ASN A 14 -16.32 10.86 -5.27
CA ASN A 14 -16.56 9.99 -6.42
C ASN A 14 -15.48 8.92 -6.55
N ILE A 15 -15.35 8.06 -5.54
CA ILE A 15 -14.45 6.89 -5.61
C ILE A 15 -14.93 5.87 -6.66
N SER A 16 -14.06 5.10 -7.27
CA SER A 16 -14.45 4.06 -8.24
C SER A 16 -14.79 2.74 -7.54
N VAL A 17 -13.98 2.33 -6.56
CA VAL A 17 -14.17 1.08 -5.81
C VAL A 17 -15.17 1.28 -4.68
N LYS A 18 -16.41 0.80 -4.86
CA LYS A 18 -17.49 0.91 -3.87
C LYS A 18 -17.56 -0.25 -2.88
N THR A 19 -16.96 -1.38 -3.24
CA THR A 19 -17.03 -2.62 -2.44
C THR A 19 -15.70 -3.33 -2.47
N VAL A 20 -15.26 -3.76 -1.29
CA VAL A 20 -14.17 -4.71 -1.10
C VAL A 20 -14.71 -5.86 -0.27
N MET A 21 -14.37 -7.09 -0.66
CA MET A 21 -14.61 -8.28 0.14
C MET A 21 -13.36 -8.61 0.93
N ILE A 22 -13.54 -8.84 2.23
CA ILE A 22 -12.47 -9.18 3.15
C ILE A 22 -12.72 -10.56 3.72
N LYS A 23 -11.67 -11.36 3.83
CA LYS A 23 -11.63 -12.58 4.64
C LYS A 23 -10.41 -12.49 5.55
N MET A 24 -10.57 -12.93 6.79
CA MET A 24 -9.47 -13.02 7.74
C MET A 24 -9.35 -14.46 8.20
N ALA A 25 -8.13 -14.92 8.42
CA ALA A 25 -7.84 -16.27 8.89
C ALA A 25 -6.63 -16.25 9.81
N THR A 26 -6.53 -17.24 10.68
CA THR A 26 -5.36 -17.43 11.57
C THR A 26 -5.03 -18.91 11.68
N ASN A 27 -3.76 -19.21 11.87
CA ASN A 27 -3.27 -20.55 12.22
C ASN A 27 -2.92 -20.67 13.72
N GLY A 28 -3.22 -19.65 14.54
CA GLY A 28 -2.85 -19.58 15.95
C GLY A 28 -1.51 -18.88 16.24
N GLU A 29 -0.69 -18.61 15.21
CA GLU A 29 0.61 -17.93 15.33
C GLU A 29 0.68 -16.65 14.47
N GLU A 30 0.04 -16.67 13.31
CA GLU A 30 -0.09 -15.58 12.36
C GLU A 30 -1.57 -15.27 12.10
N ILE A 31 -1.85 -14.03 11.70
CA ILE A 31 -3.12 -13.61 11.11
C ILE A 31 -2.90 -13.20 9.66
N GLY A 32 -3.80 -13.63 8.78
CA GLY A 32 -3.85 -13.25 7.39
C GLY A 32 -5.12 -12.48 7.07
N VAL A 33 -4.99 -11.46 6.23
CA VAL A 33 -6.08 -10.68 5.65
C VAL A 33 -6.04 -10.86 4.15
N TRP A 34 -7.14 -11.36 3.58
CA TRP A 34 -7.36 -11.43 2.15
C TRP A 34 -8.38 -10.38 1.73
N ALA A 35 -7.99 -9.51 0.80
CA ALA A 35 -8.83 -8.48 0.22
C ALA A 35 -9.07 -8.74 -1.28
N ASN A 36 -10.31 -8.55 -1.71
CA ASN A 36 -10.71 -8.72 -3.10
C ASN A 36 -11.67 -7.61 -3.54
N TRP A 37 -11.33 -6.92 -4.63
CA TRP A 37 -12.16 -5.88 -5.23
C TRP A 37 -12.06 -5.92 -6.76
N GLY A 38 -13.10 -5.43 -7.44
CA GLY A 38 -13.10 -5.27 -8.88
C GLY A 38 -12.35 -4.00 -9.27
N ASP A 39 -11.51 -4.10 -10.29
CA ASP A 39 -10.70 -2.99 -10.79
C ASP A 39 -10.42 -3.22 -12.28
N GLN A 40 -10.89 -2.32 -13.14
CA GLN A 40 -10.82 -2.49 -14.59
C GLN A 40 -9.40 -2.28 -15.14
N THR A 41 -8.52 -1.68 -14.34
CA THR A 41 -7.18 -1.29 -14.76
C THR A 41 -6.14 -1.93 -13.85
N LEU A 42 -4.95 -2.16 -14.41
CA LEU A 42 -3.79 -2.58 -13.65
C LEU A 42 -2.90 -1.36 -13.47
N ASN A 43 -2.99 -0.69 -12.33
CA ASN A 43 -2.16 0.47 -12.04
C ASN A 43 -1.04 0.10 -11.05
N ASN A 44 0.07 -0.42 -11.59
CA ASN A 44 1.22 -0.86 -10.81
C ASN A 44 2.51 -0.07 -11.09
N THR A 45 2.39 1.17 -11.57
CA THR A 45 3.51 2.10 -11.82
C THR A 45 3.14 3.51 -11.39
N THR A 46 4.14 4.35 -11.13
CA THR A 46 3.97 5.79 -10.82
C THR A 46 4.90 6.67 -11.67
N ILE A 47 5.22 6.22 -12.88
CA ILE A 47 6.21 6.85 -13.77
C ILE A 47 5.66 8.10 -14.44
N GLY A 48 4.44 8.02 -15.00
CA GLY A 48 3.78 9.17 -15.61
C GLY A 48 3.37 10.22 -14.57
N PRO A 49 3.33 11.51 -14.92
CA PRO A 49 2.91 12.57 -14.00
C PRO A 49 1.49 12.42 -13.42
N GLN A 50 0.65 11.61 -14.06
CA GLN A 50 -0.73 11.30 -13.65
C GLN A 50 -0.91 9.80 -13.37
N ASP A 51 0.19 9.05 -13.28
CA ASP A 51 0.13 7.63 -12.96
C ASP A 51 0.07 7.48 -11.43
N PHE A 52 -1.05 7.00 -10.95
CA PHE A 52 -1.23 6.61 -9.56
C PHE A 52 -1.34 5.09 -9.49
N ARG A 53 -0.98 4.53 -8.33
CA ARG A 53 -0.94 3.09 -8.12
C ARG A 53 -2.19 2.60 -7.39
N ASP A 54 -2.55 1.36 -7.64
CA ASP A 54 -3.56 0.66 -6.85
C ASP A 54 -3.01 0.32 -5.47
N GLN A 55 -3.86 0.45 -4.46
CA GLN A 55 -3.50 0.19 -3.07
C GLN A 55 -4.70 -0.37 -2.31
N VAL A 56 -4.41 -1.16 -1.28
CA VAL A 56 -5.38 -1.53 -0.25
C VAL A 56 -4.72 -1.42 1.11
N ALA A 57 -5.48 -0.95 2.10
CA ALA A 57 -5.02 -0.90 3.47
C ALA A 57 -6.03 -1.52 4.43
N VAL A 58 -5.50 -2.13 5.48
CA VAL A 58 -6.24 -2.55 6.66
C VAL A 58 -5.73 -1.76 7.86
N GLN A 59 -6.65 -1.31 8.71
CA GLN A 59 -6.37 -0.46 9.86
C GLN A 59 -6.94 -1.09 11.12
N PHE A 60 -6.15 -1.03 12.19
CA PHE A 60 -6.50 -1.46 13.53
C PHE A 60 -6.16 -0.34 14.52
N PRO A 61 -6.90 -0.18 15.62
CA PRO A 61 -6.40 0.63 16.73
C PRO A 61 -5.25 -0.11 17.41
N VAL A 62 -4.18 0.61 17.77
CA VAL A 62 -3.07 0.03 18.55
C VAL A 62 -3.58 -0.44 19.91
N GLN A 63 -4.44 0.38 20.54
CA GLN A 63 -5.18 0.01 21.74
C GLN A 63 -6.57 -0.51 21.35
N SER A 64 -6.77 -1.82 21.43
CA SER A 64 -8.03 -2.47 21.05
C SER A 64 -9.12 -2.41 22.14
N ALA A 65 -8.79 -1.93 23.34
CA ALA A 65 -9.76 -1.76 24.42
C ALA A 65 -10.55 -0.45 24.27
N GLY A 66 -11.88 -0.54 24.35
CA GLY A 66 -12.78 0.61 24.30
C GLY A 66 -13.31 0.92 22.90
N ALA A 67 -13.82 2.13 22.72
CA ALA A 67 -14.34 2.58 21.43
C ALA A 67 -13.17 2.80 20.44
N PRO A 68 -13.30 2.37 19.19
CA PRO A 68 -12.25 2.62 18.20
C PRO A 68 -12.08 4.11 17.96
N PRO A 69 -10.85 4.57 17.65
CA PRO A 69 -10.59 5.96 17.31
C PRO A 69 -11.25 6.32 15.97
N PHE A 70 -11.14 7.56 15.54
CA PHE A 70 -11.65 8.05 14.28
C PHE A 70 -11.12 7.21 13.11
N GLN A 71 -12.02 6.77 12.25
CA GLN A 71 -11.72 5.83 11.17
C GLN A 71 -10.73 6.41 10.14
N CYS A 72 -10.69 7.73 9.99
CA CYS A 72 -9.74 8.39 9.09
C CYS A 72 -8.40 8.62 9.78
N MET A 73 -7.77 7.51 10.17
CA MET A 73 -6.40 7.42 10.67
C MET A 73 -6.19 7.91 12.10
N GLY A 74 -7.22 7.78 12.93
CA GLY A 74 -7.19 8.09 14.35
C GLY A 74 -7.35 9.57 14.68
N GLN A 75 -6.99 9.91 15.92
CA GLN A 75 -6.93 11.27 16.46
C GLN A 75 -5.91 11.30 17.61
N SER A 76 -5.70 12.48 18.20
CA SER A 76 -4.88 12.64 19.42
C SER A 76 -5.25 11.60 20.50
N GLY A 77 -4.27 10.79 20.91
CA GLY A 77 -4.45 9.70 21.88
C GLY A 77 -5.10 8.41 21.35
N GLY A 78 -5.52 8.39 20.08
CA GLY A 78 -6.12 7.25 19.39
C GLY A 78 -5.25 6.77 18.24
N THR A 79 -4.05 6.25 18.53
CA THR A 79 -3.13 5.74 17.50
C THR A 79 -3.71 4.50 16.81
N VAL A 80 -3.56 4.45 15.50
CA VAL A 80 -3.87 3.29 14.67
C VAL A 80 -2.61 2.68 14.08
N ASN A 81 -2.63 1.38 13.88
CA ASN A 81 -1.68 0.62 13.07
C ASN A 81 -2.34 0.29 11.73
N ILE A 82 -1.64 0.51 10.63
CA ILE A 82 -2.15 0.40 9.26
C ILE A 82 -1.19 -0.47 8.45
N TRP A 83 -1.70 -1.51 7.81
CA TRP A 83 -0.94 -2.27 6.83
C TRP A 83 -1.40 -1.86 5.45
N ARG A 84 -0.50 -1.32 4.64
CA ARG A 84 -0.84 -0.80 3.30
C ARG A 84 -0.06 -1.55 2.23
N TRP A 85 -0.76 -2.31 1.42
CA TRP A 85 -0.18 -2.90 0.22
C TRP A 85 -0.14 -1.89 -0.93
N ASN A 86 0.95 -1.91 -1.70
CA ASN A 86 1.22 -1.03 -2.83
C ASN A 86 1.51 -1.85 -4.09
N ALA A 87 0.72 -1.67 -5.16
CA ALA A 87 0.92 -2.38 -6.43
C ALA A 87 2.30 -2.10 -7.08
N GLU A 88 2.73 -0.83 -7.04
CA GLU A 88 4.02 -0.41 -7.60
C GLU A 88 5.22 -0.92 -6.80
N TRP A 89 5.19 -0.86 -5.46
CA TRP A 89 6.27 -1.44 -4.65
C TRP A 89 6.43 -2.92 -4.89
N GLN A 90 5.32 -3.65 -5.08
CA GLN A 90 5.41 -5.05 -5.44
C GLN A 90 6.06 -5.28 -6.80
N LYS A 91 5.75 -4.43 -7.80
CA LYS A 91 6.34 -4.54 -9.14
C LYS A 91 7.85 -4.35 -9.08
N ASP A 92 8.31 -3.37 -8.31
CA ASP A 92 9.73 -3.08 -8.11
C ASP A 92 10.48 -4.23 -7.40
N LEU A 93 9.79 -5.00 -6.58
CA LEU A 93 10.35 -6.18 -5.89
C LEU A 93 10.29 -7.47 -6.73
N GLY A 94 9.68 -7.44 -7.92
CA GLY A 94 9.44 -8.61 -8.76
C GLY A 94 10.70 -9.20 -9.40
N ALA A 95 10.76 -10.53 -9.47
CA ALA A 95 11.87 -11.25 -10.12
C ALA A 95 11.99 -10.86 -11.61
N GLY A 96 13.08 -10.17 -11.95
CA GLY A 96 13.36 -9.68 -13.31
C GLY A 96 13.45 -8.16 -13.43
N VAL A 97 13.06 -7.41 -12.39
CA VAL A 97 13.36 -5.98 -12.28
C VAL A 97 14.61 -5.85 -11.40
N ALA A 98 15.73 -5.40 -11.95
CA ALA A 98 16.93 -5.11 -11.18
C ALA A 98 16.74 -3.79 -10.42
N GLY A 99 15.86 -3.78 -9.42
CA GLY A 99 15.50 -2.59 -8.65
C GLY A 99 14.19 -1.92 -9.11
N MET A 100 14.13 -0.60 -8.97
CA MET A 100 12.93 0.21 -9.25
C MET A 100 12.55 0.16 -10.73
N TRP A 101 11.26 -0.02 -11.04
CA TRP A 101 10.75 0.17 -12.40
C TRP A 101 10.93 1.64 -12.77
N ASP A 102 11.62 1.93 -13.88
CA ASP A 102 11.97 3.29 -14.30
C ASP A 102 11.32 3.64 -15.67
N VAL A 103 11.46 4.90 -16.09
CA VAL A 103 10.98 5.47 -17.35
C VAL A 103 11.37 4.60 -18.55
N ASP A 104 12.57 4.04 -18.56
CA ASP A 104 13.05 3.19 -19.64
C ASP A 104 12.36 1.83 -19.70
N ASN A 105 11.91 1.29 -18.55
CA ASN A 105 11.12 0.07 -18.52
C ASN A 105 9.71 0.33 -19.07
N GLN A 106 9.15 1.51 -18.79
CA GLN A 106 7.84 1.93 -19.30
C GLN A 106 7.87 2.33 -20.78
N TYR A 107 8.94 2.98 -21.22
CA TYR A 107 9.13 3.52 -22.57
C TYR A 107 10.46 3.04 -23.16
N PRO A 108 10.55 1.78 -23.65
CA PRO A 108 11.82 1.21 -24.12
C PRO A 108 12.49 1.97 -25.27
N SER A 109 11.69 2.71 -26.05
CA SER A 109 12.15 3.51 -27.19
C SER A 109 12.50 4.96 -26.82
N ILE A 110 12.48 5.33 -25.54
CA ILE A 110 12.84 6.69 -25.13
C ILE A 110 14.32 6.96 -25.45
N ALA A 111 14.57 8.09 -26.11
CA ALA A 111 15.91 8.59 -26.41
C ALA A 111 16.20 9.81 -25.54
N TRP A 112 17.44 9.92 -25.07
CA TRP A 112 17.89 11.02 -24.22
C TRP A 112 19.14 11.65 -24.85
N ASP A 113 19.15 12.97 -25.00
CA ASP A 113 20.23 13.68 -25.70
C ASP A 113 21.46 13.94 -24.81
N TYR A 114 21.27 14.19 -23.50
CA TYR A 114 22.38 14.43 -22.56
C TYR A 114 21.90 14.53 -21.10
N TYR A 115 22.57 13.84 -20.17
CA TYR A 115 22.51 14.14 -18.73
C TYR A 115 23.93 14.45 -18.24
N TYR A 116 24.10 15.61 -17.62
CA TYR A 116 25.41 16.11 -17.13
C TYR A 116 26.01 15.27 -15.99
N GLU A 117 25.28 14.28 -15.48
CA GLU A 117 25.61 13.44 -14.33
C GLU A 117 26.41 12.19 -14.70
N GLU A 118 26.53 11.89 -16.00
CA GLU A 118 27.35 10.78 -16.47
C GLU A 118 28.84 11.17 -16.45
N PRO A 119 29.73 10.41 -15.78
CA PRO A 119 31.13 10.79 -15.53
C PRO A 119 31.96 11.15 -16.78
N ALA A 120 31.48 10.86 -17.99
CA ALA A 120 32.16 11.12 -19.26
C ALA A 120 31.38 12.03 -20.23
N GLY A 121 30.27 12.66 -19.82
CA GLY A 121 29.49 13.55 -20.71
C GLY A 121 28.81 12.81 -21.87
N GLY A 122 28.32 11.60 -21.63
CA GLY A 122 27.58 10.77 -22.57
C GLY A 122 27.31 9.37 -22.00
N VAL A 123 26.37 8.64 -22.64
CA VAL A 123 25.78 7.37 -22.16
C VAL A 123 26.86 6.31 -21.95
N THR A 124 27.43 6.28 -20.76
CA THR A 124 28.62 5.47 -20.43
C THR A 124 28.28 4.17 -19.70
N TYR A 125 27.02 4.02 -19.25
CA TYR A 125 26.54 2.81 -18.60
C TYR A 125 25.60 2.04 -19.53
N PRO A 126 26.05 0.92 -20.14
CA PRO A 126 25.20 0.10 -21.01
C PRO A 126 24.04 -0.58 -20.25
N ASP A 127 24.16 -0.72 -18.93
CA ASP A 127 23.14 -1.29 -18.05
C ASP A 127 22.10 -0.26 -17.56
N ARG A 128 22.32 1.04 -17.85
CA ARG A 128 21.47 2.15 -17.41
C ARG A 128 21.30 2.25 -15.87
N ILE A 129 22.12 1.54 -15.09
CA ILE A 129 22.05 1.46 -13.61
C ILE A 129 22.60 2.75 -12.95
N GLY A 130 23.52 3.46 -13.61
CA GLY A 130 24.16 4.67 -13.09
C GLY A 130 23.25 5.88 -12.82
N ARG A 131 21.97 5.84 -13.22
CA ARG A 131 21.01 6.96 -13.14
C ARG A 131 20.54 7.26 -11.72
N SER A 132 20.41 6.25 -10.87
CA SER A 132 19.93 6.42 -9.49
C SER A 132 21.06 6.69 -8.47
N LEU A 133 22.32 6.75 -8.94
CA LEU A 133 23.51 6.92 -8.10
C LEU A 133 24.19 8.29 -8.28
N GLY A 134 23.63 9.16 -9.12
CA GLY A 134 24.15 10.51 -9.35
C GLY A 134 23.99 11.45 -8.15
N PRO A 135 24.77 12.55 -8.08
CA PRO A 135 24.76 13.48 -6.95
C PRO A 135 23.44 14.25 -6.74
N PHE A 136 22.47 14.16 -7.67
CA PHE A 136 21.25 14.97 -7.67
C PHE A 136 19.97 14.15 -7.48
N ASN A 137 20.00 13.22 -6.53
CA ASN A 137 18.82 12.47 -6.10
C ASN A 137 18.31 12.95 -4.73
N PRO A 138 17.82 14.21 -4.58
CA PRO A 138 17.46 14.79 -3.28
C PRO A 138 16.39 13.98 -2.56
N GLY A 139 15.51 13.27 -3.28
CA GLY A 139 14.57 12.32 -2.69
C GLY A 139 15.27 11.20 -1.91
N ILE A 140 16.27 10.55 -2.52
CA ILE A 140 17.07 9.51 -1.86
C ILE A 140 17.90 10.12 -0.71
N TRP A 141 18.59 11.24 -0.96
CA TRP A 141 19.42 11.90 0.05
C TRP A 141 18.63 12.48 1.24
N SER A 142 17.33 12.75 1.06
CA SER A 142 16.43 13.16 2.15
C SER A 142 15.80 11.98 2.89
N GLY A 143 16.11 10.73 2.51
CA GLY A 143 15.53 9.53 3.10
C GLY A 143 14.06 9.31 2.74
N ASN A 144 13.60 9.81 1.59
CA ASN A 144 12.23 9.62 1.14
C ASN A 144 12.02 8.18 0.65
N ILE A 145 11.23 7.38 1.39
CA ILE A 145 10.87 6.01 1.03
C ILE A 145 10.16 5.89 -0.33
N MET A 146 9.50 6.95 -0.78
CA MET A 146 8.91 7.00 -2.11
C MET A 146 9.98 7.10 -3.21
N SER A 147 11.18 7.54 -2.90
CA SER A 147 12.27 7.73 -3.87
C SER A 147 13.37 6.66 -3.76
N ASP A 148 13.55 6.04 -2.58
CA ASP A 148 14.59 5.04 -2.35
C ASP A 148 13.99 3.63 -2.25
N PRO A 149 14.19 2.75 -3.26
CA PRO A 149 13.68 1.39 -3.23
C PRO A 149 14.36 0.53 -2.16
N ASN A 150 15.54 0.89 -1.66
CA ASN A 150 16.23 0.14 -0.60
C ASN A 150 15.53 0.30 0.76
N LEU A 151 14.72 1.34 0.93
CA LEU A 151 13.88 1.54 2.10
C LEU A 151 12.58 0.72 2.05
N ARG A 152 12.24 0.13 0.90
CA ARG A 152 11.02 -0.66 0.69
C ARG A 152 11.33 -2.15 0.91
N LEU A 153 11.12 -2.63 2.12
CA LEU A 153 11.43 -4.02 2.49
C LEU A 153 10.45 -5.06 1.93
N GLY A 154 9.28 -4.62 1.46
CA GLY A 154 8.22 -5.48 0.98
C GLY A 154 7.15 -4.73 0.19
N SER A 155 6.16 -5.47 -0.32
CA SER A 155 5.00 -4.91 -1.03
C SER A 155 3.99 -4.24 -0.09
N VAL A 156 4.10 -4.54 1.21
CA VAL A 156 3.24 -4.03 2.27
C VAL A 156 4.07 -3.14 3.17
N GLU A 157 3.54 -1.97 3.46
CA GLU A 157 4.10 -1.01 4.38
C GLU A 157 3.37 -1.09 5.71
N ASP A 158 4.13 -1.25 6.78
CA ASP A 158 3.63 -1.16 8.15
C ASP A 158 3.75 0.28 8.65
N LEU A 159 2.63 0.83 9.11
CA LEU A 159 2.44 2.26 9.35
C LEU A 159 1.71 2.51 10.67
N ASN A 160 1.91 3.72 11.22
CA ASN A 160 1.05 4.27 12.26
C ASN A 160 0.51 5.65 11.90
N ALA A 161 -0.60 6.00 12.53
CA ALA A 161 -1.12 7.36 12.52
C ALA A 161 -1.83 7.69 13.84
N ASN A 162 -1.76 8.96 14.25
CA ASN A 162 -2.44 9.55 15.40
C ASN A 162 -3.31 10.74 14.94
N GLY A 163 -4.04 10.54 13.85
CA GLY A 163 -4.74 11.59 13.11
C GLY A 163 -4.33 11.65 11.64
N PHE A 164 -5.20 12.19 10.80
CA PHE A 164 -4.81 12.53 9.44
C PHE A 164 -3.60 13.47 9.43
N SER A 165 -2.74 13.36 8.42
CA SER A 165 -1.44 14.06 8.30
C SER A 165 -0.32 13.60 9.24
N THR A 166 -0.52 12.57 10.06
CA THR A 166 0.53 12.00 10.94
C THR A 166 1.01 10.61 10.51
N LEU A 167 0.57 10.15 9.32
CA LEU A 167 0.93 8.83 8.80
C LEU A 167 2.44 8.69 8.68
N THR A 168 3.00 7.67 9.35
CA THR A 168 4.43 7.45 9.41
C THR A 168 4.73 5.97 9.22
N THR A 169 5.74 5.67 8.40
CA THR A 169 6.29 4.32 8.22
C THR A 169 6.98 3.88 9.51
N GLN A 170 6.67 2.66 9.96
CA GLN A 170 7.32 2.07 11.13
C GLN A 170 8.77 1.71 10.81
N ALA A 171 9.65 1.78 11.81
CA ALA A 171 11.04 1.31 11.66
C ALA A 171 11.09 -0.22 11.54
N SER A 172 10.23 -0.92 12.27
CA SER A 172 9.98 -2.36 12.09
C SER A 172 8.94 -2.55 10.98
N GLN A 173 9.19 -3.48 10.07
CA GLN A 173 8.24 -3.84 9.00
C GLN A 173 7.87 -5.31 9.19
N ASP A 174 6.82 -5.56 9.98
CA ASP A 174 6.45 -6.90 10.42
C ASP A 174 5.49 -7.61 9.47
N VAL A 175 4.92 -6.87 8.52
CA VAL A 175 3.86 -7.36 7.62
C VAL A 175 4.42 -7.71 6.26
N VAL A 176 4.08 -8.91 5.79
CA VAL A 176 4.39 -9.34 4.42
C VAL A 176 3.10 -9.52 3.63
N GLY A 177 3.17 -9.38 2.31
CA GLY A 177 2.01 -9.60 1.48
C GLY A 177 2.33 -9.72 0.00
N ASN A 178 1.29 -10.05 -0.76
CA ASN A 178 1.34 -10.10 -2.21
C ASN A 178 -0.05 -9.84 -2.80
N GLY A 179 -0.07 -9.17 -3.95
CA GLY A 179 -1.25 -8.86 -4.74
C GLY A 179 -1.20 -9.50 -6.12
N LEU A 180 -2.34 -9.97 -6.61
CA LEU A 180 -2.48 -10.51 -7.95
C LEU A 180 -3.71 -9.87 -8.61
N TRP A 181 -3.46 -9.17 -9.71
CA TRP A 181 -4.51 -8.66 -10.60
C TRP A 181 -4.81 -9.68 -11.68
N GLU A 182 -6.09 -10.02 -11.85
CA GLU A 182 -6.54 -10.96 -12.87
C GLU A 182 -7.51 -10.26 -13.82
N PRO A 183 -7.23 -10.19 -15.14
CA PRO A 183 -8.09 -9.49 -16.10
C PRO A 183 -9.44 -10.19 -16.37
N TYR A 184 -9.58 -11.47 -16.06
CA TYR A 184 -10.74 -12.28 -16.45
C TYR A 184 -11.39 -13.03 -15.27
N GLY A 185 -10.93 -12.78 -14.04
CA GLY A 185 -11.15 -13.67 -12.90
C GLY A 185 -12.42 -13.40 -12.10
N SER A 186 -13.51 -14.12 -12.38
CA SER A 186 -14.54 -14.38 -11.36
C SER A 186 -14.05 -15.50 -10.43
N LEU A 187 -13.53 -15.18 -9.24
CA LEU A 187 -13.18 -16.20 -8.26
C LEU A 187 -14.45 -16.79 -7.64
N LYS A 188 -14.53 -18.14 -7.55
CA LYS A 188 -15.57 -18.79 -6.76
C LYS A 188 -15.46 -18.33 -5.30
N GLY A 189 -16.46 -17.58 -4.83
CA GLY A 189 -16.46 -16.98 -3.49
C GLY A 189 -15.65 -15.68 -3.38
N GLY A 190 -15.32 -15.04 -4.50
CA GLY A 190 -14.91 -13.63 -4.57
C GLY A 190 -16.10 -12.68 -4.75
N CYS A 191 -15.85 -11.37 -4.75
CA CYS A 191 -16.91 -10.35 -4.79
C CYS A 191 -17.45 -10.06 -6.19
N CYS A 192 -16.63 -10.29 -7.20
CA CYS A 192 -16.69 -9.50 -8.42
C CYS A 192 -16.50 -10.41 -9.63
N SER A 193 -17.14 -10.06 -10.74
CA SER A 193 -16.92 -10.68 -12.04
C SER A 193 -16.10 -9.79 -12.94
N GLY A 194 -15.07 -10.35 -13.58
CA GLY A 194 -14.16 -9.62 -14.48
C GLY A 194 -12.83 -9.23 -13.82
N PRO A 195 -12.16 -8.17 -14.31
CA PRO A 195 -10.91 -7.66 -13.77
C PRO A 195 -10.94 -7.44 -12.25
N THR A 196 -10.00 -8.04 -11.52
CA THR A 196 -10.00 -8.01 -10.06
C THR A 196 -8.61 -8.04 -9.46
N TRP A 197 -8.43 -7.30 -8.37
CA TRP A 197 -7.29 -7.47 -7.47
C TRP A 197 -7.61 -8.47 -6.36
N ARG A 198 -6.58 -9.24 -5.98
CA ARG A 198 -6.57 -10.10 -4.80
C ARG A 198 -5.28 -9.85 -4.04
N VAL A 199 -5.40 -9.39 -2.80
CA VAL A 199 -4.24 -9.08 -1.96
C VAL A 199 -4.30 -9.90 -0.68
N VAL A 200 -3.20 -10.56 -0.35
CA VAL A 200 -2.99 -11.19 0.96
C VAL A 200 -1.95 -10.37 1.71
N MET A 201 -2.26 -10.04 2.95
CA MET A 201 -1.31 -9.50 3.93
C MET A 201 -1.30 -10.45 5.13
N LYS A 202 -0.14 -10.69 5.73
CA LYS A 202 -0.04 -11.48 6.95
C LYS A 202 1.03 -10.94 7.88
N ARG A 203 0.84 -11.22 9.18
CA ARG A 203 1.74 -10.85 10.26
C ARG A 203 1.60 -11.85 11.41
N SER A 204 2.63 -12.00 12.23
CA SER A 204 2.52 -12.71 13.51
C SER A 204 1.44 -12.08 14.42
N LEU A 205 0.77 -12.89 15.24
CA LEU A 205 -0.25 -12.39 16.18
C LEU A 205 0.33 -11.43 17.21
N LYS A 206 1.57 -11.69 17.63
CA LYS A 206 2.34 -10.85 18.53
C LYS A 206 3.62 -10.37 17.87
N THR A 207 3.98 -9.12 18.12
CA THR A 207 5.24 -8.50 17.70
C THR A 207 5.89 -7.81 18.90
N GLN A 208 7.16 -7.42 18.77
CA GLN A 208 7.86 -6.67 19.81
C GLN A 208 7.65 -5.16 19.68
N ASP A 209 7.06 -4.69 18.58
CA ASP A 209 6.81 -3.27 18.36
C ASP A 209 5.61 -2.79 19.21
N PRO A 210 5.77 -1.79 20.09
CA PRO A 210 4.65 -1.26 20.87
C PRO A 210 3.63 -0.48 20.03
N ASN A 211 3.96 -0.10 18.80
CA ASN A 211 3.05 0.59 17.89
C ASN A 211 2.17 -0.36 17.09
N ASP A 212 2.37 -1.66 17.27
CA ASP A 212 1.60 -2.69 16.62
C ASP A 212 0.39 -3.11 17.44
N VAL A 213 -0.73 -3.33 16.74
CA VAL A 213 -1.87 -4.04 17.35
C VAL A 213 -1.43 -5.45 17.73
N GLN A 214 -1.85 -5.93 18.90
CA GLN A 214 -1.59 -7.29 19.36
C GLN A 214 -2.88 -8.11 19.28
N PHE A 215 -2.80 -9.31 18.69
CA PHE A 215 -3.95 -10.19 18.54
C PHE A 215 -3.88 -11.35 19.54
N ALA A 216 -5.03 -11.70 20.13
CA ALA A 216 -5.16 -12.80 21.07
C ALA A 216 -6.33 -13.71 20.67
N ALA A 217 -6.19 -15.02 20.91
CA ALA A 217 -7.25 -15.99 20.69
C ALA A 217 -8.52 -15.60 21.45
N GLY A 218 -9.68 -15.82 20.82
CA GLY A 218 -11.01 -15.45 21.35
C GLY A 218 -11.29 -13.94 21.47
N ALA A 219 -10.32 -13.06 21.19
CA ALA A 219 -10.51 -11.62 21.30
C ALA A 219 -11.30 -11.06 20.11
N SER A 220 -12.10 -10.03 20.38
CA SER A 220 -12.70 -9.18 19.35
C SER A 220 -11.90 -7.89 19.22
N PHE A 221 -11.73 -7.41 17.99
CA PHE A 221 -10.97 -6.19 17.71
C PHE A 221 -11.59 -5.36 16.59
N PRO A 222 -11.48 -4.02 16.63
CA PRO A 222 -11.94 -3.17 15.55
C PRO A 222 -11.02 -3.26 14.32
N VAL A 223 -11.62 -3.27 13.13
CA VAL A 223 -10.91 -3.24 11.85
C VAL A 223 -11.61 -2.31 10.85
N ALA A 224 -10.83 -1.55 10.09
CA ALA A 224 -11.31 -0.71 9.00
C ALA A 224 -10.46 -0.90 7.74
N PHE A 225 -10.98 -0.52 6.59
CA PHE A 225 -10.38 -0.78 5.29
C PHE A 225 -10.33 0.47 4.43
N ALA A 226 -9.33 0.53 3.55
CA ALA A 226 -9.26 1.52 2.50
C ALA A 226 -8.77 0.92 1.18
N VAL A 227 -9.27 1.44 0.07
CA VAL A 227 -8.85 1.06 -1.29
C VAL A 227 -8.61 2.33 -2.10
N TRP A 228 -7.59 2.31 -2.95
CA TRP A 228 -7.27 3.34 -3.92
C TRP A 228 -7.21 2.69 -5.31
N ASP A 229 -7.92 3.29 -6.26
CA ASP A 229 -7.82 2.99 -7.70
C ASP A 229 -7.00 4.08 -8.40
N GLY A 230 -5.86 3.66 -8.95
CA GLY A 230 -4.93 4.55 -9.61
C GLY A 230 -5.50 5.23 -10.86
N SER A 231 -6.37 4.55 -11.60
CA SER A 231 -7.03 5.11 -12.80
C SER A 231 -8.02 6.22 -12.46
N ASN A 232 -8.60 6.17 -11.26
CA ASN A 232 -9.49 7.20 -10.74
C ASN A 232 -8.74 8.28 -9.93
N VAL A 233 -7.42 8.40 -10.15
CA VAL A 233 -6.50 9.37 -9.51
C VAL A 233 -6.51 9.35 -7.98
N GLU A 234 -6.90 8.22 -7.39
CA GLU A 234 -6.97 8.06 -5.94
C GLU A 234 -5.56 7.96 -5.36
N ARG A 235 -5.23 8.84 -4.41
CA ARG A 235 -4.00 8.78 -3.58
C ARG A 235 -4.21 9.47 -2.24
N ASN A 236 -3.34 9.20 -1.28
CA ASN A 236 -3.36 9.85 0.03
C ASN A 236 -4.75 9.76 0.69
N GLY A 237 -5.39 10.89 1.01
CA GLY A 237 -6.73 10.95 1.58
C GLY A 237 -7.86 10.68 0.58
N MET A 238 -7.61 10.73 -0.73
CA MET A 238 -8.59 10.45 -1.78
C MET A 238 -8.62 8.95 -2.03
N LYS A 239 -9.56 8.28 -1.36
CA LYS A 239 -9.74 6.82 -1.34
C LYS A 239 -11.14 6.43 -0.96
N GLY A 240 -11.51 5.20 -1.28
CA GLY A 240 -12.61 4.51 -0.62
C GLY A 240 -12.23 4.10 0.80
N ILE A 241 -13.04 4.49 1.78
CA ILE A 241 -12.89 4.11 3.19
C ILE A 241 -14.14 3.37 3.69
N SER A 242 -13.95 2.44 4.62
CA SER A 242 -15.05 1.83 5.36
C SER A 242 -15.31 2.52 6.69
N THR A 243 -16.43 2.18 7.34
CA THR A 243 -16.58 2.36 8.79
C THR A 243 -15.73 1.32 9.54
N TRP A 244 -15.71 1.40 10.87
CA TRP A 244 -15.21 0.31 11.69
C TRP A 244 -16.15 -0.91 11.62
N PHE A 245 -15.54 -2.08 11.58
CA PHE A 245 -16.16 -3.38 11.81
C PHE A 245 -15.52 -4.03 13.04
N THR A 246 -16.19 -5.01 13.62
CA THR A 246 -15.62 -5.86 14.65
C THR A 246 -15.27 -7.21 14.05
N ALA A 247 -13.98 -7.56 14.07
CA ALA A 247 -13.51 -8.90 13.77
C ALA A 247 -13.37 -9.70 15.07
N GLN A 248 -13.59 -11.02 15.00
CA GLN A 248 -13.50 -11.92 16.14
C GLN A 248 -12.51 -13.04 15.84
N MET A 249 -11.54 -13.22 16.74
CA MET A 249 -10.60 -14.34 16.69
C MET A 249 -11.32 -15.64 17.07
N PRO A 250 -10.99 -16.77 16.42
CA PRO A 250 -11.36 -18.08 16.94
C PRO A 250 -10.72 -18.32 18.31
N ASN A 251 -11.35 -19.18 19.11
CA ASN A 251 -10.82 -19.64 20.41
C ASN A 251 -9.65 -20.60 20.22
#